data_AF-A0A9Q9I992-F1
#
_entry.id   AF-A0A9Q9I992-F1
#
_cell.length_a   1.000
_cell.length_b   1.000
_cell.length_c   1.000
_cell.angle_alpha   90.00
_cell.angle_beta   90.00
_cell.angle_gamma   90.00
#
_symmetry.space_group_name_H-M   'P 1'
#
loop_
_entity.id
_entity.type
_entity.pdbx_description
1 polymer ?
#
loop_
_entity_poly.entity_id
_entity_poly.type
_entity_poly.pdbx_seq_one_letter_code
_entity_poly.pdbx_strand_id
1 'polypeptide(L)'
;MGVSIRYRLPAAAFGAVLAGVATVAPAPAAAARTAQTWQVAALPPLAPASRLVDVSATGRDDAWAVGLQGSTYGGPAPARPYALMHWDGGTWSQRSLPENIGTLYGVSARSATDAWTVGADGTQAAYAAHWNGTAWQGYRPLGGVPGGASVLFDVAATGGRPVFAGAESSHALVVEWDGQQFTRVPLPGSDAWYGVFYGAATAPDGAAFAVGAWSVDDAPYPEPMIAQRIGTTWRLATLPKITSARLLGVWAGSAGNAWAVGTIDYDSAPKPLILHWDGSSWRQVASPTPAGSLTAVAGDAAGNLWVSGNNPIPPWILYPGSLFLRYQAGQWSTVYGPKANNEDPALSAVANVPGTSGFWSVGAVYDPVGGYTAIIERIRG
;
A
#
# COMPACT_ATOMS: atom_id res chain seq x y z
N MET A 1 -54.02 -23.28 -57.50
CA MET A 1 -53.50 -22.19 -56.64
C MET A 1 -52.05 -22.55 -56.30
N GLY A 2 -50.99 -21.81 -56.61
CA GLY A 2 -50.82 -20.49 -57.22
C GLY A 2 -49.60 -20.47 -58.16
N VAL A 3 -49.58 -19.46 -59.03
CA VAL A 3 -48.70 -19.28 -60.20
C VAL A 3 -47.27 -18.92 -59.77
N SER A 4 -46.24 -19.53 -60.36
CA SER A 4 -44.84 -19.08 -60.26
C SER A 4 -44.34 -18.62 -61.64
N ILE A 5 -44.13 -17.31 -61.77
CA ILE A 5 -43.60 -16.65 -62.96
C ILE A 5 -42.07 -16.67 -62.92
N ARG A 6 -41.45 -17.13 -64.00
CA ARG A 6 -39.99 -17.08 -64.22
C ARG A 6 -39.61 -15.75 -64.87
N TYR A 7 -38.59 -15.07 -64.34
CA TYR A 7 -37.88 -14.00 -65.06
C TYR A 7 -36.41 -14.36 -65.22
N ARG A 8 -35.90 -14.19 -66.45
CA ARG A 8 -34.50 -14.34 -66.86
C ARG A 8 -33.74 -13.06 -66.52
N LEU A 9 -32.51 -13.20 -66.01
CA LEU A 9 -31.55 -12.09 -65.82
C LEU A 9 -30.51 -12.09 -66.95
N PRO A 10 -30.06 -10.91 -67.44
CA PRO A 10 -29.06 -10.79 -68.50
C PRO A 10 -27.63 -10.77 -67.95
N ALA A 11 -26.68 -11.13 -68.81
CA ALA A 11 -25.24 -11.17 -68.57
C ALA A 11 -24.61 -9.77 -68.52
N ALA A 12 -23.60 -9.57 -67.65
CA ALA A 12 -22.72 -8.41 -67.63
C ALA A 12 -21.25 -8.85 -67.68
N ALA A 13 -20.45 -8.07 -68.41
CA ALA A 13 -19.09 -8.37 -68.86
C ALA A 13 -18.01 -8.23 -67.78
N PHE A 14 -16.92 -9.00 -67.94
CA PHE A 14 -15.70 -8.91 -67.15
C PHE A 14 -14.80 -7.77 -67.65
N GLY A 15 -14.48 -6.81 -66.78
CA GLY A 15 -13.38 -5.85 -66.96
C GLY A 15 -12.17 -6.27 -66.14
N ALA A 16 -10.99 -6.32 -66.76
CA ALA A 16 -9.73 -6.64 -66.10
C ALA A 16 -9.18 -5.42 -65.34
N VAL A 17 -8.83 -5.61 -64.06
CA VAL A 17 -8.11 -4.63 -63.23
C VAL A 17 -6.64 -5.03 -63.15
N LEU A 18 -5.74 -4.14 -63.57
CA LEU A 18 -4.29 -4.26 -63.38
C LEU A 18 -3.94 -3.99 -61.92
N ALA A 19 -3.37 -4.97 -61.22
CA ALA A 19 -2.86 -4.81 -59.86
C ALA A 19 -1.50 -4.11 -59.88
N GLY A 20 -1.45 -2.85 -59.43
CA GLY A 20 -0.19 -2.17 -59.11
C GLY A 20 0.36 -2.68 -57.77
N VAL A 21 1.60 -3.17 -57.76
CA VAL A 21 2.30 -3.53 -56.52
C VAL A 21 2.79 -2.24 -55.86
N ALA A 22 2.04 -1.75 -54.87
CA ALA A 22 2.54 -0.70 -53.97
C ALA A 22 3.55 -1.33 -53.00
N THR A 23 4.81 -0.93 -53.09
CA THR A 23 5.81 -1.25 -52.06
C THR A 23 5.48 -0.48 -50.80
N VAL A 24 4.87 -1.15 -49.82
CA VAL A 24 4.70 -0.62 -48.47
C VAL A 24 6.09 -0.55 -47.84
N ALA A 25 6.56 0.67 -47.55
CA ALA A 25 7.77 0.84 -46.76
C ALA A 25 7.58 0.15 -45.39
N PRO A 26 8.57 -0.60 -44.87
CA PRO A 26 8.43 -1.23 -43.57
C PRO A 26 8.19 -0.12 -42.54
N ALA A 27 7.10 -0.24 -41.77
CA ALA A 27 6.89 0.61 -40.60
C ALA A 27 8.15 0.55 -39.73
N PRO A 28 8.62 1.67 -39.16
CA PRO A 28 9.74 1.62 -38.24
C PRO A 28 9.41 0.60 -37.17
N ALA A 29 10.30 -0.37 -36.97
CA ALA A 29 10.13 -1.40 -35.95
C ALA A 29 9.79 -0.69 -34.63
N ALA A 30 8.55 -0.86 -34.16
CA ALA A 30 8.16 -0.37 -32.86
C ALA A 30 9.18 -0.97 -31.90
N ALA A 31 10.00 -0.13 -31.26
CA ALA A 31 10.92 -0.57 -30.25
C ALA A 31 10.12 -1.46 -29.30
N ALA A 32 10.48 -2.73 -29.20
CA ALA A 32 9.82 -3.66 -28.31
C ALA A 32 9.92 -3.03 -26.92
N ARG A 33 8.81 -2.47 -26.43
CA ARG A 33 8.72 -2.05 -25.04
C ARG A 33 8.92 -3.33 -24.26
N THR A 34 10.09 -3.52 -23.66
CA THR A 34 10.30 -4.56 -22.66
C THR A 34 9.14 -4.45 -21.69
N ALA A 35 8.34 -5.51 -21.57
CA ALA A 35 7.25 -5.54 -20.61
C ALA A 35 7.84 -5.17 -19.24
N GLN A 36 7.33 -4.10 -18.63
CA GLN A 36 7.74 -3.73 -17.28
C GLN A 36 7.18 -4.80 -16.33
N THR A 37 8.06 -5.62 -15.79
CA THR A 37 7.72 -6.67 -14.83
C THR A 37 8.37 -6.34 -13.48
N TRP A 38 7.71 -6.78 -12.41
CA TRP A 38 8.29 -6.77 -11.08
C TRP A 38 9.46 -7.75 -11.01
N GLN A 39 10.49 -7.38 -10.23
CA GLN A 39 11.68 -8.18 -10.02
C GLN A 39 12.08 -8.12 -8.55
N VAL A 40 12.57 -9.24 -8.02
CA VAL A 40 13.17 -9.27 -6.68
C VAL A 40 14.42 -8.40 -6.68
N ALA A 41 14.52 -7.51 -5.70
CA ALA A 41 15.71 -6.70 -5.46
C ALA A 41 16.59 -7.36 -4.41
N ALA A 42 17.90 -7.16 -4.53
CA ALA A 42 18.85 -7.66 -3.54
C ALA A 42 18.62 -6.97 -2.19
N LEU A 43 18.46 -7.77 -1.14
CA LEU A 43 18.33 -7.35 0.25
C LEU A 43 19.49 -7.98 1.04
N PRO A 44 20.27 -7.19 1.82
CA PRO A 44 21.27 -7.78 2.70
C PRO A 44 20.58 -8.70 3.74
N PRO A 45 21.26 -9.75 4.23
CA PRO A 45 20.67 -10.68 5.18
C PRO A 45 20.15 -9.96 6.44
N LEU A 46 18.87 -10.13 6.73
CA LEU A 46 18.27 -9.80 8.02
C LEU A 46 18.29 -11.03 8.94
N ALA A 47 18.03 -10.82 10.23
CA ALA A 47 17.84 -11.95 11.13
C ALA A 47 16.65 -12.84 10.67
N PRO A 48 16.64 -14.14 11.02
CA PRO A 48 15.50 -15.02 10.75
C PRO A 48 14.19 -14.47 11.31
N ALA A 49 13.05 -14.91 10.76
CA ALA A 49 11.74 -14.37 11.10
C ALA A 49 11.69 -12.84 10.88
N SER A 50 11.96 -12.42 9.64
CA SER A 50 12.00 -11.02 9.24
C SER A 50 10.91 -10.68 8.25
N ARG A 51 10.35 -9.49 8.38
CA ARG A 51 9.33 -8.95 7.47
C ARG A 51 9.52 -7.45 7.35
N LEU A 52 9.52 -6.95 6.12
CA LEU A 52 9.36 -5.53 5.86
C LEU A 52 7.87 -5.22 5.70
N VAL A 53 7.43 -4.18 6.38
CA VAL A 53 6.02 -3.82 6.51
C VAL A 53 5.68 -2.52 5.80
N ASP A 54 6.65 -1.62 5.65
CA ASP A 54 6.45 -0.35 4.95
C ASP A 54 7.71 0.12 4.19
N VAL A 55 7.50 0.95 3.15
CA VAL A 55 8.53 1.50 2.28
C VAL A 55 8.16 2.89 1.78
N SER A 56 9.14 3.78 1.70
CA SER A 56 9.00 5.13 1.15
C SER A 56 10.22 5.51 0.33
N ALA A 57 10.02 6.19 -0.80
CA ALA A 57 11.11 6.64 -1.65
C ALA A 57 10.97 8.13 -1.96
N THR A 58 12.11 8.83 -2.02
CA THR A 58 12.17 10.24 -2.41
C THR A 58 12.72 10.42 -3.82
N GLY A 59 13.34 9.37 -4.37
CA GLY A 59 13.81 9.32 -5.75
C GLY A 59 14.44 7.97 -6.10
N ARG A 60 15.12 7.90 -7.25
CA ARG A 60 15.80 6.68 -7.72
C ARG A 60 16.87 6.17 -6.76
N ASP A 61 17.47 7.10 -6.01
CA ASP A 61 18.68 6.88 -5.23
C ASP A 61 18.49 7.04 -3.72
N ASP A 62 17.24 7.21 -3.27
CA ASP A 62 16.94 7.33 -1.84
C ASP A 62 15.57 6.70 -1.53
N ALA A 63 15.61 5.65 -0.71
CA ALA A 63 14.42 5.00 -0.18
C ALA A 63 14.69 4.38 1.19
N TRP A 64 13.64 4.29 2.00
CA TRP A 64 13.64 3.66 3.32
C TRP A 64 12.62 2.54 3.35
N ALA A 65 12.95 1.43 4.02
CA ALA A 65 12.00 0.36 4.31
C ALA A 65 12.14 -0.07 5.76
N VAL A 66 11.03 -0.41 6.42
CA VAL A 66 11.01 -0.74 7.84
C VAL A 66 10.24 -2.01 8.14
N GLY A 67 10.46 -2.58 9.31
CA GLY A 67 9.73 -3.74 9.79
C GLY A 67 10.31 -4.37 11.03
N LEU A 68 10.23 -5.70 11.08
CA LEU A 68 10.67 -6.53 12.20
C LEU A 68 11.66 -7.61 11.76
N GLN A 69 12.44 -8.10 12.71
CA GLN A 69 13.29 -9.27 12.56
C GLN A 69 13.49 -9.98 13.89
N GLY A 70 13.58 -11.31 13.86
CA GLY A 70 13.70 -12.16 15.03
C GLY A 70 12.37 -12.44 15.73
N SER A 71 12.18 -13.69 16.14
CA SER A 71 10.99 -14.11 16.89
C SER A 71 11.13 -13.76 18.37
N THR A 72 10.13 -13.09 18.94
CA THR A 72 9.96 -12.95 20.40
C THR A 72 9.29 -14.18 21.02
N TYR A 73 8.83 -15.14 20.21
CA TYR A 73 8.15 -16.34 20.72
C TYR A 73 9.18 -17.42 21.09
N GLY A 74 9.50 -17.49 22.39
CA GLY A 74 10.25 -18.59 23.01
C GLY A 74 11.77 -18.51 22.95
N GLY A 75 12.35 -17.47 22.35
CA GLY A 75 13.80 -17.22 22.31
C GLY A 75 14.21 -15.87 22.92
N PRO A 76 15.50 -15.64 23.22
CA PRO A 76 15.97 -14.33 23.64
C PRO A 76 15.71 -13.31 22.54
N ALA A 77 15.18 -12.14 22.91
CA ALA A 77 14.94 -11.06 21.95
C ALA A 77 16.26 -10.70 21.25
N PRO A 78 16.27 -10.55 19.91
CA PRO A 78 17.48 -10.18 19.20
C PRO A 78 17.97 -8.81 19.69
N ALA A 79 19.27 -8.55 19.55
CA ALA A 79 19.85 -7.25 19.89
C ALA A 79 19.18 -6.07 19.13
N ARG A 80 18.56 -6.37 17.98
CA ARG A 80 17.80 -5.43 17.15
C ARG A 80 16.55 -6.11 16.59
N PRO A 81 15.37 -5.98 17.24
CA PRO A 81 14.15 -6.65 16.82
C PRO A 81 13.40 -5.93 15.68
N TYR A 82 13.83 -4.72 15.33
CA TYR A 82 13.34 -3.99 14.16
C TYR A 82 14.28 -4.11 12.96
N ALA A 83 13.71 -3.95 11.77
CA ALA A 83 14.43 -3.71 10.51
C ALA A 83 14.28 -2.25 10.11
N LEU A 84 15.39 -1.59 9.79
CA LEU A 84 15.44 -0.23 9.23
C LEU A 84 16.44 -0.25 8.09
N MET A 85 15.95 -0.21 6.86
CA MET A 85 16.72 -0.36 5.63
C MET A 85 16.78 0.97 4.89
N HIS A 86 17.94 1.28 4.33
CA HIS A 86 18.17 2.46 3.50
C HIS A 86 18.78 2.08 2.16
N TRP A 87 18.24 2.64 1.09
CA TRP A 87 18.71 2.52 -0.29
C TRP A 87 19.44 3.78 -0.68
N ASP A 88 20.66 3.64 -1.22
CA ASP A 88 21.54 4.74 -1.61
C ASP A 88 21.70 4.93 -3.13
N GLY A 89 20.85 4.26 -3.93
CA GLY A 89 20.97 4.22 -5.39
C GLY A 89 21.66 2.98 -5.94
N GLY A 90 22.42 2.25 -5.11
CA GLY A 90 23.08 1.02 -5.50
C GLY A 90 22.68 -0.19 -4.66
N THR A 91 22.62 -0.02 -3.34
CA THR A 91 22.43 -1.12 -2.40
C THR A 91 21.53 -0.75 -1.23
N TRP A 92 20.80 -1.75 -0.73
CA TRP A 92 20.12 -1.64 0.55
C TRP A 92 21.12 -1.93 1.69
N SER A 93 21.09 -1.10 2.74
CA SER A 93 21.91 -1.28 3.94
C SER A 93 21.05 -1.12 5.20
N GLN A 94 21.37 -1.87 6.25
CA GLN A 94 20.65 -1.76 7.53
C GLN A 94 21.20 -0.60 8.34
N ARG A 95 20.31 0.24 8.86
CA ARG A 95 20.60 1.39 9.73
C ARG A 95 20.14 1.10 11.16
N SER A 96 20.37 2.06 12.05
CA SER A 96 20.03 1.92 13.47
C SER A 96 19.40 3.18 13.99
N LEU A 97 18.45 2.98 14.90
CA LEU A 97 17.86 4.01 15.74
C LEU A 97 18.71 4.20 17.00
N PRO A 98 18.62 5.37 17.66
CA PRO A 98 19.34 5.64 18.90
C PRO A 98 18.90 4.75 20.08
N GLU A 99 17.75 4.09 19.96
CA GLU A 99 17.13 3.29 21.01
C GLU A 99 16.78 1.88 20.50
N ASN A 100 16.65 0.92 21.42
CA ASN A 100 16.20 -0.42 21.08
C ASN A 100 14.66 -0.45 21.07
N ILE A 101 14.08 -0.52 19.88
CA ILE A 101 12.63 -0.52 19.65
C ILE A 101 12.17 -1.94 19.34
N GLY A 102 10.91 -2.27 19.65
CA GLY A 102 10.34 -3.60 19.44
C GLY A 102 10.06 -3.86 17.97
N THR A 103 9.29 -2.99 17.33
CA THR A 103 8.90 -3.13 15.92
C THR A 103 8.69 -1.77 15.29
N LEU A 104 9.07 -1.61 14.03
CA LEU A 104 8.70 -0.46 13.20
C LEU A 104 7.57 -0.87 12.25
N TYR A 105 6.54 -0.03 12.15
CA TYR A 105 5.33 -0.28 11.37
C TYR A 105 5.17 0.64 10.16
N GLY A 106 5.69 1.86 10.21
CA GLY A 106 5.54 2.84 9.13
C GLY A 106 6.78 3.68 8.90
N VAL A 107 6.97 4.15 7.67
CA VAL A 107 8.04 5.07 7.26
C VAL A 107 7.57 6.01 6.15
N SER A 108 7.86 7.29 6.28
CA SER A 108 7.55 8.28 5.25
C SER A 108 8.69 9.27 5.12
N ALA A 109 9.26 9.33 3.92
CA ALA A 109 10.34 10.23 3.59
C ALA A 109 9.82 11.34 2.66
N ARG A 110 9.98 12.59 3.10
CA ARG A 110 9.71 13.78 2.27
C ARG A 110 10.92 14.13 1.41
N SER A 111 12.12 13.92 1.93
CA SER A 111 13.38 14.16 1.26
C SER A 111 14.49 13.30 1.87
N ALA A 112 15.66 13.28 1.25
CA ALA A 112 16.84 12.58 1.78
C ALA A 112 17.26 13.04 3.20
N THR A 113 16.76 14.20 3.65
CA THR A 113 17.07 14.79 4.96
C THR A 113 15.85 14.99 5.86
N ASP A 114 14.70 14.45 5.47
CA ASP A 114 13.46 14.57 6.25
C ASP A 114 12.64 13.29 6.06
N ALA A 115 12.78 12.37 7.01
CA ALA A 115 12.03 11.13 7.04
C ALA A 115 11.57 10.80 8.46
N TRP A 116 10.39 10.19 8.56
CA TRP A 116 9.84 9.72 9.81
C TRP A 116 9.66 8.21 9.77
N THR A 117 9.86 7.56 10.92
CA THR A 117 9.42 6.18 11.12
C THR A 117 8.67 6.06 12.44
N VAL A 118 7.72 5.14 12.50
CA VAL A 118 6.92 4.87 13.68
C VAL A 118 6.84 3.39 14.00
N GLY A 119 6.50 3.12 15.25
CA GLY A 119 6.35 1.75 15.73
C GLY A 119 5.90 1.68 17.18
N ALA A 120 6.28 0.58 17.82
CA ALA A 120 6.15 0.40 19.25
C ALA A 120 7.41 -0.23 19.85
N ASP A 121 7.71 0.14 21.09
CA ASP A 121 8.77 -0.53 21.85
C ASP A 121 8.32 -1.90 22.40
N GLY A 122 9.23 -2.61 23.08
CA GLY A 122 8.95 -3.93 23.64
C GLY A 122 7.86 -3.95 24.71
N THR A 123 7.43 -2.79 25.21
CA THR A 123 6.34 -2.63 26.18
C THR A 123 5.02 -2.23 25.53
N GLN A 124 4.97 -2.20 24.20
CA GLN A 124 3.85 -1.67 23.42
C GLN A 124 3.57 -0.19 23.70
N ALA A 125 4.61 0.61 23.91
CA ALA A 125 4.49 2.07 23.92
C ALA A 125 4.86 2.66 22.56
N ALA A 126 4.07 3.63 22.10
CA ALA A 126 4.23 4.25 20.80
C ALA A 126 5.59 4.94 20.67
N TYR A 127 6.26 4.70 19.54
CA TYR A 127 7.53 5.28 19.20
C TYR A 127 7.46 6.01 17.86
N ALA A 128 8.17 7.14 17.76
CA ALA A 128 8.45 7.81 16.51
C ALA A 128 9.93 8.20 16.46
N ALA A 129 10.52 8.21 15.27
CA ALA A 129 11.84 8.78 15.05
C ALA A 129 11.86 9.67 13.81
N HIS A 130 12.63 10.75 13.87
CA HIS A 130 12.83 11.71 12.79
C HIS A 130 14.28 11.69 12.31
N TRP A 131 14.46 11.56 11.00
CA TRP A 131 15.74 11.69 10.32
C TRP A 131 15.91 13.11 9.81
N ASN A 132 17.03 13.75 10.19
CA ASN A 132 17.35 15.12 9.82
C ASN A 132 18.43 15.23 8.72
N GLY A 133 18.75 14.13 8.04
CA GLY A 133 19.87 14.05 7.08
C GLY A 133 21.19 13.56 7.65
N THR A 134 21.32 13.49 8.98
CA THR A 134 22.57 13.05 9.63
C THR A 134 22.34 11.99 10.70
N ALA A 135 21.29 12.14 11.50
CA ALA A 135 20.98 11.23 12.59
C ALA A 135 19.46 11.07 12.77
N TRP A 136 19.07 9.93 13.35
CA TRP A 136 17.71 9.70 13.82
C TRP A 136 17.56 10.25 15.24
N GLN A 137 16.52 11.04 15.47
CA GLN A 137 16.09 11.51 16.78
C GLN A 137 14.82 10.77 17.19
N GLY A 138 14.83 10.13 18.36
CA GLY A 138 13.69 9.37 18.90
C GLY A 138 12.73 10.23 19.73
N TYR A 139 11.45 9.86 19.71
CA TYR A 139 10.36 10.51 20.44
C TYR A 139 9.40 9.48 21.05
N ARG A 140 8.66 9.90 22.08
CA ARG A 140 7.52 9.18 22.67
C ARG A 140 6.26 10.03 22.55
N PRO A 141 5.56 9.97 21.40
CA PRO A 141 4.48 10.91 21.05
C PRO A 141 3.33 10.98 22.06
N LEU A 142 3.11 9.91 22.83
CA LEU A 142 1.94 9.76 23.69
C LEU A 142 2.26 9.79 25.18
N GLY A 143 3.55 9.89 25.54
CA GLY A 143 4.03 9.60 26.89
C GLY A 143 3.92 8.09 27.20
N GLY A 144 4.84 7.54 27.99
CA GLY A 144 4.71 6.15 28.44
C GLY A 144 3.50 6.01 29.34
N VAL A 145 2.39 5.48 28.83
CA VAL A 145 1.14 5.36 29.58
C VAL A 145 1.25 4.21 30.58
N PRO A 146 1.10 4.45 31.89
CA PRO A 146 1.02 3.35 32.85
C PRO A 146 -0.26 2.54 32.61
N GLY A 147 -0.12 1.31 32.10
CA GLY A 147 -1.21 0.33 31.99
C GLY A 147 -2.02 0.31 30.70
N GLY A 148 -1.67 1.12 29.68
CA GLY A 148 -2.35 1.13 28.37
C GLY A 148 -1.37 0.94 27.21
N ALA A 149 -1.68 0.02 26.29
CA ALA A 149 -0.89 -0.17 25.07
C ALA A 149 -1.14 1.00 24.10
N SER A 150 -0.08 1.51 23.47
CA SER A 150 -0.14 2.52 22.44
C SER A 150 0.76 2.17 21.27
N VAL A 151 0.24 2.23 20.05
CA VAL A 151 0.95 1.83 18.84
C VAL A 151 0.66 2.82 17.73
N LEU A 152 1.70 3.23 17.01
CA LEU A 152 1.58 3.96 15.75
C LEU A 152 1.89 2.99 14.61
N PHE A 153 0.92 2.81 13.71
CA PHE A 153 1.01 1.88 12.58
C PHE A 153 1.54 2.53 11.32
N ASP A 154 1.25 3.82 11.11
CA ASP A 154 1.67 4.51 9.90
C ASP A 154 1.96 6.00 10.15
N VAL A 155 2.75 6.60 9.26
CA VAL A 155 3.09 8.02 9.23
C VAL A 155 3.03 8.54 7.80
N ALA A 156 2.41 9.70 7.61
CA ALA A 156 2.41 10.43 6.35
C ALA A 156 3.09 11.79 6.54
N ALA A 157 4.25 11.97 5.90
CA ALA A 157 5.08 13.17 6.04
C ALA A 157 5.30 13.94 4.72
N THR A 158 4.77 13.50 3.58
CA THR A 158 5.11 14.09 2.27
C THR A 158 4.37 15.40 1.94
N GLY A 159 3.20 15.66 2.54
CA GLY A 159 2.27 16.73 2.11
C GLY A 159 1.77 17.66 3.23
N GLY A 160 2.67 18.24 4.02
CA GLY A 160 2.31 19.22 5.06
C GLY A 160 2.81 18.83 6.45
N ARG A 161 2.00 19.00 7.49
CA ARG A 161 2.36 18.54 8.85
C ARG A 161 2.36 17.01 8.88
N PRO A 162 3.39 16.34 9.46
CA PRO A 162 3.37 14.90 9.62
C PRO A 162 2.14 14.45 10.40
N VAL A 163 1.44 13.46 9.85
CA VAL A 163 0.26 12.82 10.44
C VAL A 163 0.64 11.38 10.80
N PHE A 164 0.30 10.96 12.00
CA PHE A 164 0.57 9.61 12.50
C PHE A 164 -0.75 8.93 12.82
N ALA A 165 -0.91 7.69 12.37
CA ALA A 165 -2.09 6.87 12.56
C ALA A 165 -1.78 5.70 13.50
N GLY A 166 -2.71 5.39 14.40
CA GLY A 166 -2.49 4.32 15.36
C GLY A 166 -3.69 4.01 16.24
N ALA A 167 -3.38 3.49 17.43
CA ALA A 167 -4.34 3.28 18.50
C ALA A 167 -3.71 3.49 19.88
N GLU A 168 -4.54 3.88 20.84
CA GLU A 168 -4.21 3.99 22.26
C GLU A 168 -5.31 3.31 23.07
N SER A 169 -4.96 2.32 23.89
CA SER A 169 -5.90 1.49 24.66
C SER A 169 -7.06 0.97 23.79
N SER A 170 -6.72 0.48 22.59
CA SER A 170 -7.65 -0.02 21.58
C SER A 170 -8.65 1.00 21.03
N HIS A 171 -8.39 2.31 21.15
CA HIS A 171 -9.17 3.37 20.50
C HIS A 171 -8.38 4.01 19.37
N ALA A 172 -9.06 4.30 18.26
CA ALA A 172 -8.43 4.81 17.06
C ALA A 172 -7.84 6.20 17.32
N LEU A 173 -6.60 6.40 16.87
CA LEU A 173 -5.84 7.60 17.18
C LEU A 173 -5.21 8.21 15.92
N VAL A 174 -5.35 9.52 15.79
CA VAL A 174 -4.54 10.36 14.88
C VAL A 174 -3.75 11.34 15.72
N VAL A 175 -2.46 11.51 15.39
CA VAL A 175 -1.55 12.46 16.01
C VAL A 175 -0.97 13.35 14.92
N GLU A 176 -0.77 14.63 15.19
CA GLU A 176 -0.03 15.54 14.32
C GLU A 176 1.21 16.09 15.00
N TRP A 177 2.25 16.36 14.20
CA TRP A 177 3.46 17.06 14.64
C TRP A 177 3.42 18.52 14.17
N ASP A 178 3.58 19.46 15.10
CA ASP A 178 3.56 20.90 14.81
C ASP A 178 4.93 21.53 14.56
N GLY A 179 6.01 20.73 14.64
CA GLY A 179 7.39 21.21 14.61
C GLY A 179 8.06 21.18 15.98
N GLN A 180 7.29 21.04 17.07
CA GLN A 180 7.78 21.05 18.45
C GLN A 180 7.20 19.93 19.31
N GLN A 181 5.93 19.59 19.12
CA GLN A 181 5.21 18.61 19.92
C GLN A 181 4.23 17.79 19.09
N PHE A 182 3.91 16.62 19.64
CA PHE A 182 2.86 15.73 19.15
C PHE A 182 1.53 16.11 19.79
N THR A 183 0.51 16.31 18.97
CA THR A 183 -0.84 16.66 19.43
C THR A 183 -1.83 15.60 18.97
N ARG A 184 -2.59 15.01 19.91
CA ARG A 184 -3.71 14.12 19.58
C ARG A 184 -4.80 14.91 18.86
N VAL A 185 -5.29 14.40 17.74
CA VAL A 185 -6.37 15.02 16.97
C VAL A 185 -7.72 14.57 17.53
N PRO A 186 -8.61 15.49 17.96
CA PRO A 186 -9.96 15.13 18.35
C PRO A 186 -10.76 14.62 17.16
N LEU A 187 -11.36 13.44 17.31
CA LEU A 187 -12.25 12.82 16.32
C LEU A 187 -13.58 12.45 17.01
N PRO A 188 -14.51 13.39 17.17
CA PRO A 188 -15.77 13.12 17.87
C PRO A 188 -16.49 11.89 17.29
N GLY A 189 -16.82 10.94 18.16
CA GLY A 189 -17.50 9.70 17.80
C GLY A 189 -16.58 8.50 17.55
N SER A 190 -15.26 8.70 17.36
CA SER A 190 -14.31 7.58 17.27
C SER A 190 -13.98 6.96 18.63
N ASP A 191 -14.22 7.71 19.70
CA ASP A 191 -13.97 7.35 21.09
C ASP A 191 -15.07 6.46 21.70
N ALA A 192 -16.22 6.37 21.05
CA ALA A 192 -17.33 5.54 21.50
C ALA A 192 -17.07 4.03 21.32
N TRP A 193 -16.09 3.65 20.51
CA TRP A 193 -15.88 2.27 20.06
C TRP A 193 -14.40 1.90 20.04
N TYR A 194 -14.12 0.60 20.22
CA TYR A 194 -12.80 0.08 19.95
C TYR A 194 -12.46 0.25 18.47
N GLY A 195 -11.26 0.72 18.17
CA GLY A 195 -10.83 0.97 16.80
C GLY A 195 -9.34 1.22 16.67
N VAL A 196 -8.88 1.18 15.43
CA VAL A 196 -7.47 1.36 15.05
C VAL A 196 -7.40 2.04 13.69
N PHE A 197 -6.51 3.03 13.53
CA PHE A 197 -6.06 3.47 12.21
C PHE A 197 -4.77 2.73 11.81
N TYR A 198 -4.78 2.12 10.63
CA TYR A 198 -3.68 1.31 10.10
C TYR A 198 -2.83 2.06 9.08
N GLY A 199 -3.42 3.02 8.35
CA GLY A 199 -2.75 3.76 7.28
C GLY A 199 -3.06 5.25 7.31
N ALA A 200 -2.13 6.07 6.84
CA ALA A 200 -2.23 7.52 6.73
C ALA A 200 -1.71 8.02 5.37
N ALA A 201 -2.29 9.10 4.86
CA ALA A 201 -1.78 9.80 3.69
C ALA A 201 -1.97 11.31 3.81
N THR A 202 -1.02 12.06 3.27
CA THR A 202 -1.11 13.51 3.06
C THR A 202 -0.98 13.81 1.59
N ALA A 203 -1.85 14.66 1.07
CA ALA A 203 -1.80 15.15 -0.31
C ALA A 203 -1.00 16.47 -0.40
N PRO A 204 -0.48 16.83 -1.59
CA PRO A 204 0.27 18.08 -1.78
C PRO A 204 -0.52 19.36 -1.46
N ASP A 205 -1.84 19.33 -1.52
CA ASP A 205 -2.73 20.44 -1.17
C ASP A 205 -3.09 20.51 0.33
N GLY A 206 -2.45 19.67 1.16
CA GLY A 206 -2.60 19.66 2.60
C GLY A 206 -3.75 18.81 3.13
N ALA A 207 -4.54 18.21 2.24
CA ALA A 207 -5.53 17.21 2.65
C ALA A 207 -4.84 16.01 3.30
N ALA A 208 -5.50 15.44 4.30
CA ALA A 208 -4.97 14.27 5.01
C ALA A 208 -6.06 13.25 5.27
N PHE A 209 -5.67 11.98 5.29
CA PHE A 209 -6.57 10.85 5.48
C PHE A 209 -5.91 9.84 6.41
N ALA A 210 -6.69 9.22 7.28
CA ALA A 210 -6.30 8.05 8.06
C ALA A 210 -7.38 6.98 7.92
N VAL A 211 -7.00 5.73 7.71
CA VAL A 211 -7.92 4.64 7.39
C VAL A 211 -7.72 3.46 8.33
N GLY A 212 -8.81 2.80 8.66
CA GLY A 212 -8.83 1.86 9.78
C GLY A 212 -10.08 1.01 9.87
N ALA A 213 -10.33 0.51 11.08
CA ALA A 213 -11.56 -0.20 11.43
C ALA A 213 -11.96 0.03 12.90
N TRP A 214 -13.25 -0.12 13.19
CA TRP A 214 -13.83 -0.12 14.54
C TRP A 214 -14.86 -1.23 14.73
N SER A 215 -15.16 -1.57 15.97
CA SER A 215 -16.27 -2.45 16.35
C SER A 215 -17.44 -1.63 16.90
N VAL A 216 -18.40 -1.31 16.04
CA VAL A 216 -19.59 -0.51 16.37
C VAL A 216 -20.73 -1.42 16.84
N ASP A 217 -21.51 -1.00 17.84
CA ASP A 217 -22.79 -1.61 18.25
C ASP A 217 -22.78 -3.15 18.40
N ASP A 218 -21.86 -3.69 19.24
CA ASP A 218 -21.66 -5.13 19.48
C ASP A 218 -21.56 -5.98 18.18
N ALA A 219 -21.20 -5.35 17.05
CA ALA A 219 -21.13 -6.04 15.78
C ALA A 219 -20.11 -7.20 15.87
N PRO A 220 -20.44 -8.37 15.30
CA PRO A 220 -19.56 -9.53 15.36
C PRO A 220 -18.24 -9.32 14.61
N TYR A 221 -18.17 -8.31 13.73
CA TYR A 221 -17.00 -7.97 12.95
C TYR A 221 -16.81 -6.46 12.85
N PRO A 222 -15.56 -5.99 12.68
CA PRO A 222 -15.30 -4.57 12.51
C PRO A 222 -15.88 -4.02 11.21
N GLU A 223 -16.19 -2.73 11.23
CA GLU A 223 -16.57 -1.91 10.07
C GLU A 223 -15.39 -0.98 9.70
N PRO A 224 -15.26 -0.56 8.43
CA PRO A 224 -14.18 0.31 8.02
C PRO A 224 -14.43 1.72 8.53
N MET A 225 -13.37 2.44 8.83
CA MET A 225 -13.44 3.87 9.16
C MET A 225 -12.42 4.67 8.37
N ILE A 226 -12.76 5.93 8.11
CA ILE A 226 -11.86 6.91 7.52
C ILE A 226 -11.99 8.21 8.31
N ALA A 227 -10.88 8.70 8.88
CA ALA A 227 -10.76 10.09 9.27
C ALA A 227 -10.19 10.89 8.10
N GLN A 228 -10.72 12.08 7.85
CA GLN A 228 -10.28 12.94 6.76
C GLN A 228 -10.23 14.39 7.19
N ARG A 229 -9.17 15.09 6.77
CA ARG A 229 -9.02 16.55 6.88
C ARG A 229 -9.02 17.14 5.48
N ILE A 230 -10.11 17.81 5.14
CA ILE A 230 -10.22 18.63 3.94
C ILE A 230 -10.27 20.09 4.40
N GLY A 231 -9.24 20.87 4.07
CA GLY A 231 -9.00 22.17 4.70
C GLY A 231 -8.31 22.00 6.06
N THR A 232 -8.91 22.53 7.13
CA THR A 232 -8.25 22.61 8.46
C THR A 232 -8.76 21.63 9.50
N THR A 233 -9.94 21.03 9.29
CA THR A 233 -10.64 20.28 10.35
C THR A 233 -10.75 18.81 10.00
N TRP A 234 -10.38 17.96 10.95
CA TRP A 234 -10.56 16.52 10.87
C TRP A 234 -12.01 16.13 11.15
N ARG A 235 -12.51 15.13 10.42
CA ARG A 235 -13.82 14.52 10.62
C ARG A 235 -13.79 13.04 10.27
N LEU A 236 -14.65 12.25 10.92
CA LEU A 236 -14.97 10.92 10.41
C LEU A 236 -15.78 11.05 9.11
N ALA A 237 -15.40 10.28 8.10
CA ALA A 237 -16.09 10.25 6.83
C ALA A 237 -17.36 9.39 6.92
N THR A 238 -18.41 9.80 6.21
CA THR A 238 -19.57 8.95 5.98
C THR A 238 -19.23 7.91 4.91
N LEU A 239 -19.40 6.64 5.25
CA LEU A 239 -19.17 5.50 4.36
C LEU A 239 -20.49 4.77 4.07
N PRO A 240 -20.62 4.11 2.90
CA PRO A 240 -21.65 3.10 2.73
C PRO A 240 -21.48 2.00 3.79
N LYS A 241 -22.58 1.36 4.20
CA LYS A 241 -22.52 0.26 5.17
C LYS A 241 -21.77 -0.92 4.56
N ILE A 242 -20.60 -1.22 5.10
CA ILE A 242 -19.73 -2.33 4.70
C ILE A 242 -19.41 -3.08 5.98
N THR A 243 -19.95 -4.28 6.13
CA THR A 243 -19.72 -5.12 7.31
C THR A 243 -18.49 -6.00 7.14
N SER A 244 -17.84 -6.37 8.24
CA SER A 244 -16.68 -7.28 8.22
C SER A 244 -15.55 -6.78 7.34
N ALA A 245 -15.11 -5.55 7.57
CA ALA A 245 -14.13 -4.87 6.73
C ALA A 245 -13.12 -4.05 7.53
N ARG A 246 -11.90 -3.95 7.00
CA ARG A 246 -10.89 -2.97 7.44
C ARG A 246 -10.22 -2.36 6.24
N LEU A 247 -9.81 -1.12 6.39
CA LEU A 247 -8.91 -0.44 5.46
C LEU A 247 -7.50 -0.47 6.04
N LEU A 248 -6.53 -0.82 5.21
CA LEU A 248 -5.13 -1.03 5.59
C LEU A 248 -4.21 0.04 5.02
N GLY A 249 -4.49 0.53 3.81
CA GLY A 249 -3.68 1.53 3.14
C GLY A 249 -4.51 2.62 2.50
N VAL A 250 -3.94 3.81 2.39
CA VAL A 250 -4.56 4.96 1.73
C VAL A 250 -3.52 5.74 0.94
N TRP A 251 -3.94 6.24 -0.21
CA TRP A 251 -3.19 7.20 -1.01
C TRP A 251 -4.06 8.41 -1.31
N ALA A 252 -3.47 9.59 -1.27
CA ALA A 252 -4.16 10.84 -1.56
C ALA A 252 -3.38 11.66 -2.58
N GLY A 253 -4.01 11.95 -3.72
CA GLY A 253 -3.46 12.84 -4.74
C GLY A 253 -3.86 14.30 -4.54
N SER A 254 -5.01 14.54 -3.90
CA SER A 254 -5.54 15.86 -3.55
C SER A 254 -6.68 15.73 -2.54
N ALA A 255 -7.19 16.86 -2.07
CA ALA A 255 -8.47 17.00 -1.37
C ALA A 255 -9.66 16.42 -2.13
N GLY A 256 -9.56 16.30 -3.47
CA GLY A 256 -10.59 15.80 -4.35
C GLY A 256 -10.40 14.35 -4.82
N ASN A 257 -9.29 13.69 -4.46
CA ASN A 257 -8.96 12.37 -4.99
C ASN A 257 -8.11 11.58 -4.01
N ALA A 258 -8.71 10.55 -3.42
CA ALA A 258 -8.03 9.60 -2.55
C ALA A 258 -8.55 8.18 -2.74
N TRP A 259 -7.70 7.20 -2.52
CA TRP A 259 -8.01 5.77 -2.66
C TRP A 259 -7.63 5.06 -1.39
N ALA A 260 -8.57 4.30 -0.82
CA ALA A 260 -8.34 3.46 0.34
C ALA A 260 -8.54 1.99 -0.04
N VAL A 261 -7.67 1.12 0.46
CA VAL A 261 -7.68 -0.30 0.14
C VAL A 261 -7.65 -1.14 1.41
N GLY A 262 -8.17 -2.36 1.31
CA GLY A 262 -8.20 -3.28 2.43
C GLY A 262 -8.83 -4.61 2.08
N THR A 263 -9.58 -5.16 3.03
CA THR A 263 -10.18 -6.48 2.89
C THR A 263 -11.55 -6.54 3.55
N ILE A 264 -12.40 -7.41 3.01
CA ILE A 264 -13.65 -7.85 3.61
C ILE A 264 -13.65 -9.37 3.84
N ASP A 265 -14.61 -9.89 4.61
CA ASP A 265 -14.93 -11.33 4.75
C ASP A 265 -13.81 -12.22 5.38
N TYR A 266 -13.25 -11.80 6.53
CA TYR A 266 -12.10 -12.45 7.21
C TYR A 266 -12.19 -13.96 7.42
N ASP A 267 -13.33 -14.42 7.93
CA ASP A 267 -13.48 -15.79 8.45
C ASP A 267 -13.73 -16.83 7.34
N SER A 268 -13.80 -16.37 6.09
CA SER A 268 -14.08 -17.21 4.93
C SER A 268 -12.93 -17.12 3.92
N ALA A 269 -13.18 -16.50 2.78
CA ALA A 269 -12.18 -16.14 1.78
C ALA A 269 -12.10 -14.61 1.73
N PRO A 270 -10.99 -14.00 2.16
CA PRO A 270 -10.87 -12.56 2.14
C PRO A 270 -11.05 -12.04 0.72
N LYS A 271 -11.80 -10.95 0.58
CA LYS A 271 -11.99 -10.27 -0.70
C LYS A 271 -11.40 -8.86 -0.66
N PRO A 272 -10.87 -8.37 -1.79
CA PRO A 272 -10.35 -7.01 -1.87
C PRO A 272 -11.43 -5.96 -1.62
N LEU A 273 -11.10 -4.96 -0.80
CA LEU A 273 -11.89 -3.75 -0.65
C LEU A 273 -11.15 -2.57 -1.29
N ILE A 274 -11.82 -1.83 -2.16
CA ILE A 274 -11.32 -0.59 -2.77
C ILE A 274 -12.38 0.48 -2.59
N LEU A 275 -12.01 1.59 -1.95
CA LEU A 275 -12.84 2.79 -1.85
C LEU A 275 -12.16 3.95 -2.59
N HIS A 276 -12.96 4.76 -3.29
CA HIS A 276 -12.52 5.97 -3.98
C HIS A 276 -13.27 7.19 -3.45
N TRP A 277 -12.52 8.25 -3.13
CA TRP A 277 -13.02 9.57 -2.81
C TRP A 277 -12.99 10.44 -4.06
N ASP A 278 -14.16 10.93 -4.46
CA ASP A 278 -14.33 11.78 -5.65
C ASP A 278 -14.35 13.29 -5.35
N GLY A 279 -13.97 13.68 -4.13
CA GLY A 279 -14.08 15.06 -3.64
C GLY A 279 -15.38 15.37 -2.92
N SER A 280 -16.36 14.46 -2.97
CA SER A 280 -17.67 14.63 -2.33
C SER A 280 -18.10 13.44 -1.49
N SER A 281 -17.84 12.21 -1.95
CA SER A 281 -18.29 10.98 -1.32
C SER A 281 -17.27 9.86 -1.50
N TRP A 282 -17.18 8.97 -0.50
CA TRP A 282 -16.46 7.70 -0.64
C TRP A 282 -17.38 6.66 -1.27
N ARG A 283 -16.88 5.95 -2.28
CA ARG A 283 -17.62 4.90 -2.99
C ARG A 283 -16.78 3.64 -3.12
N GLN A 284 -17.43 2.48 -2.97
CA GLN A 284 -16.78 1.21 -3.24
C GLN A 284 -16.64 1.00 -4.75
N VAL A 285 -15.44 0.59 -5.16
CA VAL A 285 -15.08 0.28 -6.55
C VAL A 285 -14.87 -1.23 -6.69
N ALA A 286 -15.29 -1.79 -7.81
CA ALA A 286 -15.11 -3.21 -8.09
C ALA A 286 -13.61 -3.56 -8.22
N SER A 287 -13.22 -4.66 -7.59
CA SER A 287 -11.87 -5.23 -7.72
C SER A 287 -11.77 -6.08 -8.99
N PRO A 288 -10.63 -6.06 -9.71
CA PRO A 288 -10.36 -6.94 -10.84
C PRO A 288 -10.06 -8.39 -10.44
N THR A 289 -9.88 -8.66 -9.14
CA THR A 289 -9.72 -10.02 -8.58
C THR A 289 -10.82 -10.32 -7.55
N PRO A 290 -11.43 -11.53 -7.58
CA PRO A 290 -12.52 -11.89 -6.68
C PRO A 290 -12.07 -12.25 -5.26
N ALA A 291 -10.77 -12.46 -5.03
CA ALA A 291 -10.24 -12.91 -3.75
C ALA A 291 -8.84 -12.36 -3.47
N GLY A 292 -8.46 -12.36 -2.19
CA GLY A 292 -7.23 -11.81 -1.65
C GLY A 292 -7.48 -10.60 -0.74
N SER A 293 -6.41 -10.13 -0.09
CA SER A 293 -6.44 -8.92 0.73
C SER A 293 -5.50 -7.87 0.16
N LEU A 294 -5.93 -6.61 0.12
CA LEU A 294 -5.08 -5.50 -0.30
C LEU A 294 -4.46 -4.83 0.92
N THR A 295 -3.17 -4.52 0.87
CA THR A 295 -2.39 -4.07 2.03
C THR A 295 -2.01 -2.60 1.93
N ALA A 296 -1.55 -2.14 0.77
CA ALA A 296 -1.15 -0.75 0.56
C ALA A 296 -1.44 -0.29 -0.85
N VAL A 297 -1.53 1.03 -1.04
CA VAL A 297 -1.76 1.69 -2.32
C VAL A 297 -0.80 2.87 -2.45
N ALA A 298 -0.18 3.00 -3.62
CA ALA A 298 0.63 4.16 -3.97
C ALA A 298 0.30 4.62 -5.39
N GLY A 299 0.20 5.92 -5.56
CA GLY A 299 -0.04 6.55 -6.84
C GLY A 299 1.10 7.43 -7.31
N ASP A 300 1.14 7.66 -8.62
CA ASP A 300 1.96 8.72 -9.22
C ASP A 300 1.16 10.03 -9.38
N ALA A 301 1.84 11.09 -9.83
CA ALA A 301 1.22 12.40 -10.05
C ALA A 301 0.14 12.40 -11.15
N ALA A 302 0.08 11.38 -12.00
CA ALA A 302 -0.94 11.21 -13.03
C ALA A 302 -2.16 10.42 -12.52
N GLY A 303 -2.15 9.98 -11.26
CA GLY A 303 -3.23 9.19 -10.66
C GLY A 303 -3.21 7.72 -11.10
N ASN A 304 -2.13 7.23 -11.69
CA ASN A 304 -1.94 5.79 -11.85
C ASN A 304 -1.59 5.19 -10.51
N LEU A 305 -2.19 4.04 -10.17
CA LEU A 305 -2.01 3.41 -8.87
C LEU A 305 -1.41 2.02 -9.02
N TRP A 306 -0.58 1.67 -8.05
CA TRP A 306 -0.25 0.29 -7.71
C TRP A 306 -0.78 -0.03 -6.32
N VAL A 307 -1.31 -1.23 -6.18
CA VAL A 307 -1.80 -1.78 -4.92
C VAL A 307 -1.09 -3.09 -4.67
N SER A 308 -0.47 -3.25 -3.51
CA SER A 308 0.08 -4.54 -3.07
C SER A 308 -0.96 -5.33 -2.30
N GLY A 309 -0.83 -6.65 -2.29
CA GLY A 309 -1.70 -7.50 -1.50
C GLY A 309 -1.17 -8.90 -1.31
N ASN A 310 -2.04 -9.73 -0.73
CA ASN A 310 -1.80 -11.13 -0.49
C ASN A 310 -2.82 -11.95 -1.27
N ASN A 311 -2.34 -13.00 -1.94
CA ASN A 311 -3.23 -14.03 -2.45
C ASN A 311 -3.96 -14.70 -1.27
N PRO A 312 -5.23 -15.13 -1.46
CA PRO A 312 -5.92 -15.90 -0.43
C PRO A 312 -5.18 -17.22 -0.16
N ILE A 313 -5.26 -17.70 1.09
CA ILE A 313 -4.63 -18.97 1.47
C ILE A 313 -5.38 -20.11 0.74
N PRO A 314 -4.69 -20.96 -0.05
CA PRO A 314 -5.31 -22.07 -0.77
C PRO A 314 -5.98 -23.08 0.17
N PRO A 315 -6.77 -24.01 -0.39
CA PRO A 315 -6.09 -25.30 -0.50
C PRO A 315 -5.79 -25.77 -1.94
N TRP A 316 -6.23 -25.09 -3.00
CA TRP A 316 -6.15 -25.66 -4.37
C TRP A 316 -5.79 -24.70 -5.52
N ILE A 317 -5.38 -23.46 -5.22
CA ILE A 317 -5.00 -22.47 -6.24
C ILE A 317 -3.55 -22.06 -6.03
N LEU A 318 -2.69 -22.41 -6.99
CA LEU A 318 -1.33 -21.87 -7.07
C LEU A 318 -1.41 -20.52 -7.79
N TYR A 319 -0.94 -19.46 -7.12
CA TYR A 319 -0.83 -18.15 -7.75
C TYR A 319 0.53 -18.02 -8.45
N PRO A 320 0.62 -17.16 -9.48
CA PRO A 320 1.85 -17.01 -10.26
C PRO A 320 2.94 -16.21 -9.54
N GLY A 321 2.65 -15.63 -8.36
CA GLY A 321 3.58 -14.84 -7.55
C GLY A 321 2.82 -13.82 -6.69
N SER A 322 3.52 -12.77 -6.25
CA SER A 322 2.90 -11.70 -5.46
C SER A 322 1.71 -11.04 -6.14
N LEU A 323 0.69 -10.70 -5.36
CA LEU A 323 -0.51 -10.02 -5.86
C LEU A 323 -0.28 -8.51 -5.96
N PHE A 324 -0.48 -7.97 -7.16
CA PHE A 324 -0.60 -6.55 -7.39
C PHE A 324 -1.89 -6.21 -8.14
N LEU A 325 -2.48 -5.05 -7.84
CA LEU A 325 -3.44 -4.40 -8.73
C LEU A 325 -2.81 -3.15 -9.34
N ARG A 326 -3.15 -2.88 -10.58
CA ARG A 326 -2.74 -1.67 -11.29
C ARG A 326 -3.98 -0.92 -11.77
N TYR A 327 -4.05 0.36 -11.44
CA TYR A 327 -5.01 1.30 -12.01
C TYR A 327 -4.30 2.21 -12.99
N GLN A 328 -4.75 2.21 -14.24
CA GLN A 328 -4.21 3.07 -15.29
C GLN A 328 -5.31 3.43 -16.28
N ALA A 329 -5.37 4.71 -16.66
CA ALA A 329 -6.34 5.22 -17.65
C ALA A 329 -7.80 4.82 -17.36
N GLY A 330 -8.21 4.87 -16.09
CA GLY A 330 -9.58 4.55 -15.69
C GLY A 330 -9.88 3.06 -15.47
N GLN A 331 -8.90 2.17 -15.67
CA GLN A 331 -9.11 0.73 -15.64
C GLN A 331 -8.23 0.03 -14.61
N TRP A 332 -8.83 -0.93 -13.91
CA TRP A 332 -8.14 -1.83 -13.00
C TRP A 332 -7.72 -3.11 -13.73
N SER A 333 -6.52 -3.59 -13.40
CA SER A 333 -6.01 -4.88 -13.86
C SER A 333 -5.27 -5.60 -12.72
N THR A 334 -5.30 -6.92 -12.73
CA THR A 334 -4.48 -7.75 -11.85
C THR A 334 -3.11 -7.99 -12.50
N VAL A 335 -2.04 -7.80 -11.74
CA VAL A 335 -0.67 -8.05 -12.15
C VAL A 335 -0.02 -8.93 -11.09
N TYR A 336 0.93 -9.76 -11.51
CA TYR A 336 1.66 -10.62 -10.59
C TYR A 336 3.16 -10.33 -10.63
N GLY A 337 3.75 -10.36 -9.44
CA GLY A 337 5.19 -10.32 -9.23
C GLY A 337 5.85 -11.68 -9.44
N PRO A 338 7.18 -11.76 -9.22
CA PRO A 338 7.89 -13.02 -9.20
C PRO A 338 7.47 -13.89 -8.00
N LYS A 339 7.76 -15.19 -8.10
CA LYS A 339 7.88 -16.06 -6.93
C LYS A 339 9.26 -15.88 -6.29
N ALA A 340 9.34 -16.12 -5.00
CA ALA A 340 10.60 -16.18 -4.27
C ALA A 340 10.70 -17.54 -3.59
N ASN A 341 11.78 -18.28 -3.86
CA ASN A 341 11.95 -19.65 -3.37
C ASN A 341 10.76 -20.58 -3.70
N ASN A 342 10.15 -20.38 -4.88
CA ASN A 342 8.94 -21.06 -5.35
C ASN A 342 7.64 -20.78 -4.56
N GLU A 343 7.70 -19.87 -3.58
CA GLU A 343 6.56 -19.43 -2.78
C GLU A 343 6.03 -18.07 -3.25
N ASP A 344 4.77 -17.79 -2.94
CA ASP A 344 4.12 -16.52 -3.24
C ASP A 344 4.44 -15.50 -2.13
N PRO A 345 5.16 -14.41 -2.42
CA PRO A 345 5.42 -13.41 -1.39
C PRO A 345 4.15 -12.67 -0.99
N ALA A 346 3.98 -12.48 0.32
CA ALA A 346 2.92 -11.69 0.92
C ALA A 346 3.41 -10.24 1.11
N LEU A 347 2.88 -9.33 0.30
CA LEU A 347 3.34 -7.95 0.25
C LEU A 347 2.62 -7.08 1.28
N SER A 348 3.38 -6.28 2.01
CA SER A 348 2.87 -5.37 3.05
C SER A 348 2.67 -3.95 2.52
N ALA A 349 3.57 -3.47 1.67
CA ALA A 349 3.56 -2.08 1.21
C ALA A 349 4.02 -1.92 -0.24
N VAL A 350 3.64 -0.79 -0.83
CA VAL A 350 4.08 -0.34 -2.16
C VAL A 350 4.29 1.18 -2.13
N ALA A 351 5.34 1.67 -2.79
CA ALA A 351 5.63 3.10 -2.88
C ALA A 351 6.10 3.48 -4.29
N ASN A 352 5.62 4.64 -4.76
CA ASN A 352 6.14 5.26 -5.98
C ASN A 352 7.61 5.65 -5.78
N VAL A 353 8.40 5.60 -6.85
CA VAL A 353 9.73 6.19 -6.92
C VAL A 353 9.60 7.54 -7.64
N PRO A 354 9.63 8.68 -6.92
CA PRO A 354 9.41 9.98 -7.52
C PRO A 354 10.36 10.29 -8.67
N GLY A 355 9.86 11.00 -9.68
CA GLY A 355 10.59 11.27 -10.92
C GLY A 355 10.66 10.08 -11.89
N THR A 356 9.93 9.00 -11.61
CA THR A 356 9.88 7.80 -12.46
C THR A 356 8.47 7.19 -12.48
N SER A 357 8.22 6.25 -13.38
CA SER A 357 7.05 5.35 -13.33
C SER A 357 7.33 4.05 -12.55
N GLY A 358 8.45 3.98 -11.83
CA GLY A 358 8.84 2.82 -11.04
C GLY A 358 8.26 2.83 -9.63
N PHE A 359 8.19 1.63 -9.04
CA PHE A 359 7.66 1.42 -7.69
C PHE A 359 8.53 0.40 -6.94
N TRP A 360 8.60 0.57 -5.63
CA TRP A 360 9.09 -0.43 -4.69
C TRP A 360 7.91 -1.13 -4.03
N SER A 361 8.09 -2.40 -3.68
CA SER A 361 7.18 -3.12 -2.79
C SER A 361 7.97 -3.99 -1.83
N VAL A 362 7.45 -4.15 -0.62
CA VAL A 362 8.13 -4.90 0.44
C VAL A 362 7.15 -5.84 1.14
N GLY A 363 7.68 -6.92 1.70
CA GLY A 363 6.85 -7.94 2.35
C GLY A 363 7.66 -9.03 3.01
N ALA A 364 7.08 -10.22 3.05
CA ALA A 364 7.77 -11.44 3.43
C ALA A 364 7.39 -12.63 2.54
N VAL A 365 8.30 -13.59 2.46
CA VAL A 365 8.08 -14.90 1.87
C VAL A 365 7.98 -15.90 3.01
N TYR A 366 6.92 -16.69 3.02
CA TYR A 366 6.69 -17.74 4.02
C TYR A 366 7.22 -19.06 3.49
N ASP A 367 7.98 -19.79 4.31
CA ASP A 367 8.43 -21.13 3.97
C ASP A 367 7.41 -22.20 4.43
N PRO A 368 7.47 -23.43 3.89
CA PRO A 368 6.54 -24.50 4.25
C PRO A 368 6.58 -24.94 5.72
N VAL A 369 7.63 -24.61 6.47
CA VAL A 369 7.79 -24.97 7.89
C VAL A 369 7.41 -23.82 8.83
N GLY A 370 6.81 -22.75 8.29
CA GLY A 370 6.26 -21.62 9.04
C GLY A 370 7.23 -20.48 9.34
N GLY A 371 8.46 -20.55 8.82
CA GLY A 371 9.40 -19.43 8.83
C GLY A 371 8.99 -18.35 7.82
N TYR A 372 9.51 -17.13 8.01
CA TYR A 372 9.30 -16.04 7.08
C TYR A 372 10.54 -15.15 6.96
N THR A 373 10.78 -14.66 5.75
CA THR A 373 11.95 -13.84 5.41
C THR A 373 11.53 -12.62 4.62
N ALA A 374 12.16 -11.48 4.93
CA ALA A 374 11.83 -10.23 4.27
C ALA A 374 12.19 -10.26 2.78
N ILE A 375 11.38 -9.58 1.97
CA ILE A 375 11.62 -9.41 0.54
C ILE A 375 11.39 -7.95 0.13
N ILE A 376 12.12 -7.52 -0.90
CA ILE A 376 11.89 -6.28 -1.64
C ILE A 376 11.72 -6.63 -3.11
N GLU A 377 10.69 -6.08 -3.73
CA GLU A 377 10.47 -6.12 -5.17
C GLU A 377 10.48 -4.72 -5.77
N ARG A 378 10.87 -4.61 -7.03
CA ARG A 378 10.85 -3.37 -7.78
C ARG A 378 10.33 -3.58 -9.19
N ILE A 379 9.54 -2.62 -9.66
CA ILE A 379 9.28 -2.41 -11.07
C ILE A 379 9.99 -1.12 -11.51
N ARG A 380 10.76 -1.19 -12.59
CA ARG A 380 11.49 -0.03 -13.13
C ARG A 380 10.64 0.66 -14.18
N GLY A 381 10.59 2.00 -14.06
CA GLY A 381 9.89 2.91 -14.95
C GLY A 381 10.67 3.33 -16.17
#